data_AF-A0A9N8DS01-F1
#
_entry.id   AF-A0A9N8DS01-F1
#
_cell.length_a   1.000
_cell.length_b   1.000
_cell.length_c   1.000
_cell.angle_alpha   90.00
_cell.angle_beta   90.00
_cell.angle_gamma   90.00
#
_symmetry.space_group_name_H-M   'P 1'
#
loop_
_entity.id
_entity.type
_entity.pdbx_description
1 polymer ?
#
loop_
_entity_poly.entity_id
_entity_poly.type
_entity_poly.pdbx_seq_one_letter_code
_entity_poly.pdbx_strand_id
1 'polypeptide(L)'
;MAEPEDPWEDAGDDLDVPSNGGTSRDGHHERTNLHLIDVKAKLDNLRKTIESEGKHRRIEFAIQNAKMVTRDWIVGYGTQTLFNANTDNLVQQILFAFRMGNGYDIGKYFAFDGAGKPDHSNGSTGYDKFRIKLKHKLHLLLGQEPRIDTEPVEGGRTMVFYN
;
A
#
# COMPACT_ATOMS: atom_id res chain seq x y z
N MET A 1 49.18 -24.53 38.94
CA MET A 1 48.65 -23.34 38.24
C MET A 1 49.50 -23.18 37.01
N ALA A 2 48.94 -23.47 35.84
CA ALA A 2 49.63 -23.37 34.55
C ALA A 2 49.18 -22.05 33.89
N GLU A 3 50.15 -21.28 33.40
CA GLU A 3 49.91 -20.09 32.61
C GLU A 3 49.40 -20.49 31.21
N PRO A 4 48.44 -19.76 30.61
CA PRO A 4 48.06 -19.99 29.22
C PRO A 4 49.06 -19.34 28.27
N GLU A 5 49.62 -20.14 27.37
CA GLU A 5 50.48 -19.71 26.26
C GLU A 5 49.70 -18.88 25.21
N ASP A 6 50.38 -17.89 24.65
CA ASP A 6 49.87 -16.90 23.69
C ASP A 6 49.73 -17.54 22.28
N PRO A 7 48.55 -17.50 21.62
CA PRO A 7 48.30 -18.26 20.38
C PRO A 7 48.79 -17.58 19.09
N TRP A 8 49.71 -16.62 19.15
CA TRP A 8 50.11 -15.80 17.99
C TRP A 8 51.54 -16.02 17.47
N GLU A 9 52.17 -17.14 17.81
CA GLU A 9 53.45 -17.51 17.19
C GLU A 9 53.28 -18.60 16.12
N ASP A 10 53.73 -18.23 14.92
CA ASP A 10 54.23 -19.10 13.85
C ASP A 10 53.23 -19.66 12.82
N ALA A 11 53.06 -18.91 11.73
CA ALA A 11 52.86 -19.49 10.41
C ALA A 11 53.71 -18.68 9.42
N GLY A 12 54.92 -19.19 9.18
CA GLY A 12 55.91 -18.63 8.27
C GLY A 12 55.41 -18.39 6.84
N ASP A 13 56.05 -17.38 6.25
CA ASP A 13 56.15 -17.15 4.81
C ASP A 13 56.53 -18.44 4.06
N ASP A 14 55.73 -18.80 3.06
CA ASP A 14 56.19 -19.37 1.77
C ASP A 14 54.95 -19.58 0.88
N LEU A 15 54.54 -18.53 0.18
CA LEU A 15 53.68 -18.67 -0.99
C LEU A 15 54.42 -18.11 -2.20
N ASP A 16 55.08 -19.02 -2.92
CA ASP A 16 55.53 -18.84 -4.30
C ASP A 16 54.38 -18.26 -5.13
N VAL A 17 54.48 -16.98 -5.48
CA VAL A 17 53.59 -16.32 -6.42
C VAL A 17 54.12 -16.58 -7.83
N PRO A 18 53.43 -17.36 -8.68
CA PRO A 18 53.83 -17.45 -10.07
C PRO A 18 53.49 -16.12 -10.76
N SER A 19 54.55 -15.41 -11.12
CA SER A 19 54.51 -14.38 -12.16
C SER A 19 54.18 -15.05 -13.49
N ASN A 20 52.99 -14.79 -14.04
CA ASN A 20 52.88 -14.57 -15.49
C ASN A 20 51.55 -13.93 -15.92
N GLY A 21 51.68 -12.75 -16.53
CA GLY A 21 51.18 -12.48 -17.87
C GLY A 21 49.69 -12.69 -18.17
N GLY A 22 48.95 -11.59 -18.31
CA GLY A 22 47.69 -11.59 -19.03
C GLY A 22 46.82 -10.42 -18.65
N THR A 23 46.66 -9.46 -19.55
CA THR A 23 45.76 -8.32 -19.47
C THR A 23 44.31 -8.74 -19.12
N SER A 24 43.96 -8.77 -17.82
CA SER A 24 42.57 -8.94 -17.37
C SER A 24 41.93 -7.57 -17.11
N ARG A 25 41.88 -6.76 -18.16
CA ARG A 25 41.05 -5.54 -18.14
C ARG A 25 39.56 -5.92 -18.26
N ASP A 26 39.28 -7.03 -18.93
CA ASP A 26 37.92 -7.53 -19.17
C ASP A 26 37.28 -8.21 -17.95
N GLY A 27 38.05 -8.98 -17.16
CA GLY A 27 37.52 -9.66 -15.96
C GLY A 27 37.18 -8.71 -14.81
N HIS A 28 37.87 -7.57 -14.70
CA HIS A 28 37.52 -6.52 -13.75
C HIS A 28 36.23 -5.79 -14.16
N HIS A 29 36.08 -5.48 -15.44
CA HIS A 29 34.86 -4.84 -15.97
C HIS A 29 33.63 -5.75 -15.83
N GLU A 30 33.77 -7.04 -16.08
CA GLU A 30 32.68 -8.02 -15.95
C GLU A 30 32.24 -8.21 -14.48
N ARG A 31 33.18 -8.28 -13.53
CA ARG A 31 32.86 -8.32 -12.09
C ARG A 31 32.20 -7.04 -11.59
N THR A 32 32.65 -5.87 -12.04
CA THR A 32 31.99 -4.60 -11.69
C THR A 32 30.58 -4.49 -12.28
N ASN A 33 30.35 -5.01 -13.49
CA ASN A 33 29.03 -5.04 -14.11
C ASN A 33 28.06 -5.94 -13.34
N LEU A 34 28.50 -7.13 -12.92
CA LEU A 34 27.70 -8.03 -12.09
C LEU A 34 27.37 -7.40 -10.72
N HIS A 35 28.34 -6.73 -10.10
CA HIS A 35 28.12 -6.02 -8.84
C HIS A 35 27.14 -4.85 -9.00
N LEU A 36 27.21 -4.09 -10.09
CA LEU A 36 26.25 -3.02 -10.39
C LEU A 36 24.83 -3.55 -10.63
N ILE A 37 24.68 -4.71 -11.25
CA ILE A 37 23.38 -5.37 -11.44
C ILE A 37 22.80 -5.80 -10.09
N ASP A 38 23.59 -6.44 -9.23
CA ASP A 38 23.15 -6.86 -7.90
C ASP A 38 22.78 -5.67 -7.00
N VAL A 39 23.58 -4.60 -7.02
CA VAL A 39 23.27 -3.36 -6.29
C VAL A 39 21.96 -2.73 -6.77
N LYS A 40 21.70 -2.71 -8.08
CA LYS A 40 20.42 -2.23 -8.62
C LYS A 40 19.25 -3.08 -8.14
N ALA A 41 19.39 -4.41 -8.21
CA ALA A 41 18.35 -5.32 -7.73
C ALA A 41 18.06 -5.13 -6.22
N LYS A 42 19.10 -4.95 -5.40
CA LYS A 42 18.98 -4.66 -3.97
C LYS A 42 18.30 -3.31 -3.72
N LEU A 43 18.65 -2.26 -4.48
CA LEU A 43 18.01 -0.95 -4.37
C LEU A 43 16.52 -1.01 -4.75
N ASP A 44 16.16 -1.72 -5.81
CA ASP A 44 14.77 -1.90 -6.22
C ASP A 44 13.96 -2.66 -5.16
N ASN A 45 14.56 -3.69 -4.56
CA ASN A 45 13.93 -4.45 -3.47
C ASN A 45 13.75 -3.59 -2.21
N LEU A 46 14.75 -2.79 -1.85
CA LEU A 46 14.66 -1.87 -0.73
C LEU A 46 13.57 -0.82 -0.96
N ARG A 47 13.49 -0.25 -2.17
CA ARG A 47 12.45 0.70 -2.55
C ARG A 47 11.06 0.10 -2.42
N LYS A 48 10.83 -1.11 -2.95
CA LYS A 48 9.56 -1.84 -2.81
C LYS A 48 9.19 -2.06 -1.34
N THR A 49 10.18 -2.39 -0.50
CA THR A 49 9.98 -2.60 0.93
C THR A 49 9.54 -1.30 1.62
N ILE A 50 10.23 -0.20 1.36
CA ILE A 50 9.90 1.13 1.90
C ILE A 50 8.49 1.56 1.47
N GLU A 51 8.14 1.39 0.19
CA GLU A 51 6.82 1.74 -0.33
C GLU A 51 5.72 0.91 0.35
N SER A 52 5.94 -0.40 0.53
CA SER A 52 5.02 -1.30 1.25
C SER A 52 4.84 -0.91 2.71
N GLU A 53 5.92 -0.64 3.44
CA GLU A 53 5.85 -0.19 4.84
C GLU A 53 5.18 1.17 4.96
N GLY A 54 5.44 2.09 4.03
CA GLY A 54 4.79 3.39 3.98
C GLY A 54 3.28 3.26 3.80
N LYS A 55 2.85 2.38 2.89
CA LYS A 55 1.43 2.02 2.72
C LYS A 55 0.83 1.46 4.01
N HIS A 56 1.48 0.47 4.64
CA HIS A 56 0.95 -0.17 5.84
C HIS A 56 0.80 0.85 6.99
N ARG A 57 1.80 1.72 7.19
CA ARG A 57 1.74 2.79 8.20
C ARG A 57 0.57 3.75 7.98
N ARG A 58 0.33 4.18 6.73
CA ARG A 58 -0.81 5.06 6.40
C ARG A 58 -2.15 4.39 6.67
N ILE A 59 -2.28 3.12 6.31
CA ILE A 59 -3.50 2.35 6.55
C ILE A 59 -3.76 2.18 8.06
N GLU A 60 -2.75 1.82 8.84
CA GLU A 60 -2.90 1.68 10.31
C GLU A 60 -3.25 3.01 10.98
N PHE A 61 -2.60 4.10 10.57
CA PHE A 61 -2.97 5.44 11.01
C PHE A 61 -4.44 5.75 10.67
N ALA A 62 -4.87 5.50 9.44
CA ALA A 62 -6.24 5.73 9.01
C ALA A 62 -7.26 4.91 9.79
N ILE A 63 -6.97 3.62 10.09
CA ILE A 63 -7.85 2.75 10.89
C ILE A 63 -8.06 3.33 12.28
N GLN A 64 -6.98 3.78 12.93
CA GLN A 64 -7.02 4.36 14.27
C GLN A 64 -7.75 5.72 14.30
N ASN A 65 -7.65 6.50 13.22
CA ASN A 65 -8.17 7.87 13.13
C ASN A 65 -9.50 7.99 12.35
N ALA A 66 -10.09 6.87 11.92
CA ALA A 66 -11.30 6.88 11.09
C ALA A 66 -12.50 7.63 11.72
N LYS A 67 -12.52 7.77 13.05
CA LYS A 67 -13.55 8.47 13.84
C LYS A 67 -13.32 9.98 13.99
N MET A 68 -12.14 10.50 13.63
CA MET A 68 -11.72 11.87 13.97
C MET A 68 -12.16 12.93 12.96
N VAL A 69 -12.78 12.56 11.83
CA VAL A 69 -12.98 13.44 10.67
C VAL A 69 -14.46 13.75 10.39
N THR A 70 -15.42 13.29 11.19
CA THR A 70 -16.82 13.15 10.71
C THR A 70 -17.85 14.19 11.19
N ARG A 71 -18.58 14.74 10.19
CA ARG A 71 -20.05 14.82 10.19
C ARG A 71 -20.58 13.57 9.50
N ASP A 72 -21.59 12.91 10.06
CA ASP A 72 -22.22 11.75 9.44
C ASP A 72 -22.94 12.14 8.13
N TRP A 73 -22.82 11.29 7.10
CA TRP A 73 -23.67 11.36 5.91
C TRP A 73 -24.62 10.16 5.87
N ILE A 74 -25.82 10.38 5.34
CA ILE A 74 -26.84 9.33 5.23
C ILE A 74 -26.49 8.46 4.01
N VAL A 75 -26.18 7.20 4.27
CA VAL A 75 -25.90 6.17 3.27
C VAL A 75 -26.76 4.95 3.55
N GLY A 76 -27.17 4.26 2.50
CA GLY A 76 -27.92 3.03 2.61
C GLY A 76 -27.37 1.94 1.70
N TYR A 77 -28.03 0.78 1.79
CA TYR A 77 -27.59 -0.47 1.19
C TYR A 77 -28.78 -1.15 0.50
N GLY A 78 -28.76 -1.23 -0.83
CA GLY A 78 -29.86 -1.80 -1.60
C GLY A 78 -31.16 -0.99 -1.53
N THR A 79 -32.31 -1.62 -1.27
CA THR A 79 -33.63 -0.94 -1.20
C THR A 79 -34.01 -0.44 0.20
N GLN A 80 -33.21 -0.74 1.21
CA GLN A 80 -33.52 -0.38 2.60
C GLN A 80 -32.85 0.95 2.97
N THR A 81 -33.69 1.92 3.33
CA THR A 81 -33.26 3.12 4.06
C THR A 81 -33.04 2.74 5.53
N LEU A 82 -32.18 3.52 6.20
CA LEU A 82 -31.92 3.56 7.64
C LEU A 82 -30.73 2.72 8.09
N PHE A 83 -29.57 3.33 7.98
CA PHE A 83 -28.97 3.76 9.23
C PHE A 83 -28.68 5.26 9.11
N ASN A 84 -28.67 5.98 10.23
CA ASN A 84 -27.75 7.12 10.37
C ASN A 84 -26.35 6.49 10.38
N ALA A 85 -25.98 5.96 9.21
CA ALA A 85 -25.17 4.77 9.09
C ALA A 85 -23.79 5.14 9.50
N ASN A 86 -23.27 4.42 10.48
CA ASN A 86 -21.94 4.57 11.03
C ASN A 86 -20.91 4.55 9.88
N THR A 87 -20.69 5.71 9.27
CA THR A 87 -19.88 5.86 8.06
C THR A 87 -18.44 5.52 8.36
N ASP A 88 -18.09 5.60 9.64
CA ASP A 88 -16.81 5.19 10.19
C ASP A 88 -16.66 3.68 10.14
N ASN A 89 -17.70 2.89 10.42
CA ASN A 89 -17.66 1.43 10.24
C ASN A 89 -17.43 1.05 8.77
N LEU A 90 -18.12 1.69 7.82
CA LEU A 90 -17.90 1.42 6.39
C LEU A 90 -16.47 1.78 5.97
N VAL A 91 -15.98 2.95 6.38
CA VAL A 91 -14.61 3.38 6.12
C VAL A 91 -13.61 2.43 6.75
N GLN A 92 -13.82 1.99 8.00
CA GLN A 92 -12.97 1.01 8.65
C GLN A 92 -12.96 -0.32 7.90
N GLN A 93 -14.12 -0.82 7.44
CA GLN A 93 -14.18 -2.06 6.65
C GLN A 93 -13.36 -1.94 5.35
N ILE A 94 -13.43 -0.79 4.67
CA ILE A 94 -12.63 -0.53 3.47
C ILE A 94 -11.14 -0.49 3.83
N LEU A 95 -10.76 0.19 4.91
CA LEU A 95 -9.37 0.27 5.35
C LEU A 95 -8.81 -1.10 5.77
N PHE A 96 -9.62 -1.95 6.41
CA PHE A 96 -9.25 -3.34 6.69
C PHE A 96 -9.08 -4.16 5.40
N ALA A 97 -9.92 -3.96 4.39
CA ALA A 97 -9.71 -4.58 3.08
C ALA A 97 -8.38 -4.15 2.46
N PHE A 98 -8.04 -2.85 2.52
CA PHE A 98 -6.76 -2.33 2.05
C PHE A 98 -5.56 -2.92 2.78
N ARG A 99 -5.68 -3.10 4.10
CA ARG A 99 -4.66 -3.75 4.93
C ARG A 99 -4.39 -5.18 4.46
N MET A 100 -5.44 -5.90 4.07
CA MET A 100 -5.34 -7.26 3.51
C MET A 100 -4.87 -7.31 2.05
N GLY A 101 -4.66 -6.16 1.41
CA GLY A 101 -4.30 -6.07 -0.01
C GLY A 101 -5.48 -6.25 -0.98
N ASN A 102 -6.71 -6.20 -0.48
CA ASN A 102 -7.93 -6.41 -1.26
C ASN A 102 -8.64 -5.09 -1.55
N GLY A 103 -9.48 -5.10 -2.60
CA GLY A 103 -10.49 -4.07 -2.80
C GLY A 103 -11.76 -4.34 -2.00
N TYR A 104 -12.60 -3.33 -1.86
CA TYR A 104 -13.90 -3.45 -1.21
C TYR A 104 -15.03 -3.10 -2.18
N ASP A 105 -16.08 -3.93 -2.22
CA ASP A 105 -17.23 -3.70 -3.11
C ASP A 105 -18.19 -2.66 -2.50
N ILE A 106 -18.34 -1.56 -3.21
CA ILE A 106 -19.20 -0.44 -2.86
C ILE A 106 -20.39 -0.25 -3.82
N GLY A 107 -20.60 -1.11 -4.81
CA GLY A 107 -21.61 -0.90 -5.88
C GLY A 107 -23.06 -0.76 -5.39
N LYS A 108 -23.29 -1.26 -4.19
CA LYS A 108 -24.56 -1.31 -3.46
C LYS A 108 -24.86 -0.08 -2.59
N TYR A 109 -23.91 0.84 -2.42
CA TYR A 109 -24.04 2.00 -1.55
C TYR A 109 -24.33 3.27 -2.33
N PHE A 110 -25.23 4.09 -1.80
CA PHE A 110 -25.63 5.37 -2.38
C PHE A 110 -25.98 6.39 -1.29
N ALA A 111 -25.90 7.66 -1.64
CA ALA A 111 -26.21 8.77 -0.75
C ALA A 111 -27.71 9.05 -0.74
N PHE A 112 -28.21 9.44 0.43
CA PHE A 112 -29.57 9.94 0.61
C PHE A 112 -29.58 11.45 0.84
N ASP A 113 -30.69 12.08 0.51
CA ASP A 113 -30.96 13.48 0.82
C ASP A 113 -31.35 13.67 2.29
N GLY A 114 -31.52 14.93 2.71
CA GLY A 114 -31.94 15.26 4.08
C GLY A 114 -33.36 14.76 4.45
N ALA A 115 -34.13 14.28 3.46
CA ALA A 115 -35.46 13.71 3.65
C ALA A 115 -35.45 12.17 3.65
N GLY A 116 -34.28 11.54 3.57
CA GLY A 116 -34.14 10.09 3.58
C GLY A 116 -34.57 9.41 2.27
N LYS A 117 -34.55 10.14 1.14
CA LYS A 117 -34.73 9.59 -0.21
C LYS A 117 -33.39 9.48 -0.94
N PRO A 118 -33.23 8.56 -1.92
CA PRO A 118 -32.02 8.51 -2.74
C PRO A 118 -31.73 9.89 -3.35
N ASP A 119 -30.52 10.43 -3.15
CA ASP A 119 -30.19 11.79 -3.58
C ASP A 119 -29.89 11.82 -5.09
N HIS A 120 -30.87 12.24 -5.88
CA HIS A 120 -30.75 12.44 -7.33
C HIS A 120 -30.49 13.90 -7.75
N SER A 121 -30.13 14.79 -6.81
CA SER A 121 -30.01 16.21 -7.17
C SER A 121 -28.80 16.48 -8.10
N ASN A 122 -28.98 17.41 -9.05
CA ASN A 122 -28.00 17.88 -10.04
C ASN A 122 -27.58 16.88 -11.14
N GLY A 123 -28.42 15.91 -11.49
CA GLY A 123 -28.16 14.99 -12.62
C GLY A 123 -27.10 13.91 -12.34
N SER A 124 -26.44 13.94 -11.17
CA SER A 124 -25.62 12.85 -10.66
C SER A 124 -26.48 11.87 -9.86
N THR A 125 -26.25 10.57 -10.02
CA THR A 125 -26.95 9.57 -9.21
C THR A 125 -26.49 9.63 -7.76
N GLY A 126 -27.32 9.20 -6.81
CA GLY A 126 -26.93 9.09 -5.40
C GLY A 126 -25.69 8.22 -5.19
N TYR A 127 -25.43 7.29 -6.13
CA TYR A 127 -24.21 6.48 -6.19
C TYR A 127 -22.97 7.34 -6.45
N ASP A 128 -23.01 8.26 -7.42
CA ASP A 128 -21.86 9.10 -7.77
C ASP A 128 -21.51 10.06 -6.64
N LYS A 129 -22.52 10.65 -6.02
CA LYS A 129 -22.32 11.50 -4.83
C LYS A 129 -21.70 10.75 -3.68
N PHE A 130 -22.16 9.52 -3.43
CA PHE A 130 -21.57 8.65 -2.43
C PHE A 130 -20.11 8.34 -2.76
N ARG A 131 -19.80 7.97 -4.00
CA ARG A 131 -18.42 7.67 -4.45
C ARG A 131 -17.50 8.87 -4.27
N ILE A 132 -17.91 10.07 -4.67
CA ILE A 132 -17.13 11.31 -4.49
C ILE A 132 -16.86 11.57 -3.02
N LYS A 133 -17.91 11.51 -2.19
CA LYS A 133 -17.84 11.67 -0.74
C LYS A 133 -16.85 10.66 -0.14
N LEU A 134 -17.05 9.37 -0.40
CA LEU A 134 -16.20 8.29 0.10
C LEU A 134 -14.74 8.47 -0.32
N LYS A 135 -14.49 8.77 -1.60
CA LYS A 135 -13.14 9.01 -2.15
C LYS A 135 -12.43 10.13 -1.41
N HIS A 136 -13.13 11.24 -1.18
CA HIS A 136 -12.62 12.38 -0.43
C HIS A 136 -12.28 12.01 1.03
N LYS A 137 -13.16 11.28 1.73
CA LYS A 137 -12.92 10.87 3.13
C LYS A 137 -11.73 9.92 3.25
N LEU A 138 -11.62 8.94 2.35
CA LEU A 138 -10.46 8.04 2.32
C LEU A 138 -9.17 8.80 1.98
N HIS A 139 -9.23 9.79 1.08
CA HIS A 139 -8.08 10.63 0.75
C HIS A 139 -7.57 11.41 1.96
N LEU A 140 -8.46 12.02 2.74
CA LEU A 140 -8.09 12.75 3.97
C LEU A 140 -7.42 11.84 5.01
N LEU A 141 -7.87 10.59 5.14
CA LEU A 141 -7.31 9.63 6.10
C LEU A 141 -5.99 9.01 5.63
N LEU A 142 -5.89 8.69 4.34
CA LEU A 142 -4.75 7.97 3.77
C LEU A 142 -3.66 8.91 3.25
N GLY A 143 -3.95 10.19 3.05
CA GLY A 143 -3.05 11.15 2.38
C GLY A 143 -2.86 10.89 0.88
N GLN A 144 -3.62 9.95 0.31
CA GLN A 144 -3.58 9.61 -1.11
C GLN A 144 -4.96 9.18 -1.59
N GLU A 145 -5.29 9.50 -2.84
CA GLU A 145 -6.62 9.25 -3.38
C GLU A 145 -6.77 7.76 -3.74
N PRO A 146 -7.82 7.06 -3.25
CA PRO A 146 -8.05 5.68 -3.62
C PRO A 146 -8.55 5.57 -5.07
N ARG A 147 -8.30 4.42 -5.69
CA ARG A 147 -8.81 4.08 -7.01
C ARG A 147 -10.21 3.50 -6.89
N ILE A 148 -11.14 3.94 -7.73
CA ILE A 148 -12.49 3.37 -7.82
C ILE A 148 -12.66 2.85 -9.24
N ASP A 149 -12.86 1.56 -9.37
CA ASP A 149 -13.11 0.88 -10.65
C ASP A 149 -14.58 0.47 -10.69
N THR A 150 -15.28 0.83 -11.76
CA THR A 150 -16.65 0.41 -12.01
C THR A 150 -16.65 -0.52 -13.21
N GLU A 151 -17.18 -1.73 -13.04
CA GLU A 151 -17.38 -2.64 -14.16
C GLU A 151 -18.36 -2.00 -15.18
N PRO A 152 -18.06 -2.02 -16.48
CA PRO A 152 -18.86 -1.34 -17.50
C PRO A 152 -20.19 -2.05 -17.83
N VAL A 153 -20.51 -3.15 -17.16
CA VAL A 153 -21.75 -3.90 -17.35
C VAL A 153 -22.86 -3.29 -16.49
N GLU A 154 -24.10 -3.27 -16.99
CA GLU A 154 -25.26 -2.80 -16.22
C GLU A 154 -25.44 -3.64 -14.94
N GLY A 155 -25.35 -3.00 -13.77
CA GLY A 155 -25.31 -3.69 -12.47
C GLY A 155 -23.93 -4.24 -12.07
N GLY A 156 -22.87 -3.90 -12.80
CA GLY A 156 -21.50 -4.29 -12.54
C GLY A 156 -20.98 -3.82 -11.17
N ARG A 157 -20.00 -4.56 -10.63
CA ARG A 157 -19.42 -4.25 -9.32
C ARG A 157 -18.69 -2.91 -9.37
N THR A 158 -18.76 -2.17 -8.26
CA THR A 158 -17.91 -0.99 -8.07
C THR A 158 -16.94 -1.28 -6.94
N MET A 159 -15.67 -1.37 -7.26
CA MET A 159 -14.61 -1.73 -6.31
C MET A 159 -13.80 -0.49 -5.95
N VAL A 160 -13.49 -0.32 -4.67
CA VAL A 160 -12.51 0.67 -4.21
C VAL A 160 -11.21 -0.05 -3.83
N PHE A 161 -10.07 0.50 -4.26
CA PHE A 161 -8.73 -0.03 -4.03
C PHE A 161 -7.80 1.03 -3.46
N TYR A 162 -6.81 0.58 -2.68
CA TYR A 162 -5.67 1.39 -2.29
C TYR A 162 -4.75 1.60 -3.50
N ASN A 163 -4.32 2.83 -3.76
CA ASN A 163 -3.44 3.18 -4.88
C ASN A 163 -1.95 3.00 -4.55
#